data_AF-A0A929MW56-F1
#
_entry.id   AF-A0A929MW56-F1
#
_cell.length_a   1.000
_cell.length_b   1.000
_cell.length_c   1.000
_cell.angle_alpha   90.00
_cell.angle_beta   90.00
_cell.angle_gamma   90.00
#
_symmetry.space_group_name_H-M   'P 1'
#
loop_
_entity.id
_entity.type
_entity.pdbx_description
1 polymer ?
#
loop_
_entity_poly.entity_id
_entity_poly.type
_entity_poly.pdbx_seq_one_letter_code
_entity_poly.pdbx_strand_id
1 'polypeptide(L)'
;MEQIRKLKGGELFDLLRIVDKLDLDLAEIKELLFDNDDNVDVNDDKAVKERGVAIMDYFLKIILSKGETLRGPINELFAKLCNTTVEEIESLDYDVYLKLYSEFYQVLDLKAFFALLKLPVFQAS
;
A
#
# COMPACT_ATOMS: atom_id res chain seq x y z
N MET A 1 -16.82 1.48 14.31
CA MET A 1 -15.65 0.82 13.70
C MET A 1 -14.42 1.28 14.47
N GLU A 2 -13.57 0.34 14.91
CA GLU A 2 -12.31 0.68 15.57
C GLU A 2 -11.34 1.33 14.56
N GLN A 3 -10.39 2.13 15.05
CA GLN A 3 -9.30 2.66 14.23
C GLN A 3 -8.47 1.52 13.63
N ILE A 4 -7.96 1.73 12.41
CA ILE A 4 -7.12 0.74 11.74
C ILE A 4 -5.89 0.42 12.61
N ARG A 5 -5.67 -0.85 12.93
CA ARG A 5 -4.51 -1.27 13.72
C ARG A 5 -3.28 -1.50 12.84
N LYS A 6 -2.10 -1.55 13.47
CA LYS A 6 -0.85 -1.93 12.78
C LYS A 6 -0.92 -3.34 12.19
N LEU A 7 -0.30 -3.50 11.01
CA LEU A 7 -0.09 -4.80 10.37
C LEU A 7 0.71 -5.75 11.27
N LYS A 8 0.28 -7.02 11.29
CA LYS A 8 1.05 -8.15 11.85
C LYS A 8 1.66 -8.97 10.72
N GLY A 9 2.66 -9.78 11.04
CA GLY A 9 3.42 -10.56 10.05
C GLY A 9 2.58 -11.48 9.16
N GLY A 10 1.44 -12.01 9.64
CA GLY A 10 0.52 -12.79 8.80
C GLY A 10 -0.21 -11.97 7.75
N GLU A 11 -0.65 -10.75 8.11
CA GLU A 11 -1.37 -9.83 7.21
C GLU A 11 -0.44 -9.23 6.15
N LEU A 12 0.87 -9.24 6.39
CA LEU A 12 1.87 -8.87 5.40
C LEU A 12 1.80 -9.77 4.17
N PHE A 13 1.54 -11.07 4.35
CA PHE A 13 1.35 -12.00 3.23
C PHE A 13 0.06 -11.74 2.47
N ASP A 14 -1.00 -11.31 3.17
CA ASP A 14 -2.26 -10.92 2.52
C ASP A 14 -2.04 -9.66 1.65
N LEU A 15 -1.31 -8.67 2.18
CA LEU A 15 -0.91 -7.48 1.41
C LEU A 15 -0.04 -7.86 0.20
N LEU A 16 0.95 -8.73 0.36
CA LEU A 16 1.80 -9.19 -0.76
C LEU A 16 1.00 -9.93 -1.84
N ARG A 17 -0.04 -10.69 -1.48
CA ARG A 17 -0.93 -11.35 -2.46
C ARG A 17 -1.80 -10.35 -3.21
N ILE A 18 -2.28 -9.30 -2.55
CA ILE A 18 -2.98 -8.19 -3.21
C ILE A 18 -2.04 -7.54 -4.22
N VAL A 19 -0.79 -7.32 -3.81
CA VAL A 19 0.24 -6.69 -4.64
C VAL A 19 0.64 -7.54 -5.85
N ASP A 20 0.77 -8.85 -5.70
CA ASP A 20 1.00 -9.78 -6.81
C ASP A 20 -0.12 -9.68 -7.88
N LYS A 21 -1.38 -9.51 -7.43
CA LYS A 21 -2.53 -9.31 -8.32
C LYS A 21 -2.57 -7.93 -8.98
N LEU A 22 -1.81 -6.95 -8.49
CA LEU A 22 -1.72 -5.63 -9.11
C LEU A 22 -0.96 -5.68 -10.43
N ASP A 23 -0.15 -6.70 -10.70
CA ASP A 23 0.72 -6.81 -11.89
C ASP A 23 1.47 -5.49 -12.12
N LEU A 24 2.20 -5.08 -11.10
CA LEU A 24 2.85 -3.77 -11.05
C LEU A 24 3.97 -3.70 -12.07
N ASP A 25 4.00 -2.61 -12.83
CA ASP A 25 5.18 -2.29 -13.61
C ASP A 25 6.28 -1.76 -12.68
N LEU A 26 7.28 -2.60 -12.41
CA LEU A 26 8.43 -2.24 -11.58
C LEU A 26 9.25 -1.11 -12.21
N ALA A 27 9.18 -0.88 -13.52
CA ALA A 27 9.81 0.25 -14.18
C ALA A 27 9.07 1.55 -13.86
N GLU A 28 7.74 1.56 -13.91
CA GLU A 28 6.93 2.73 -13.53
C GLU A 28 7.09 3.07 -12.04
N ILE A 29 7.17 2.05 -11.17
CA ILE A 29 7.48 2.24 -9.75
C ILE A 29 8.88 2.84 -9.55
N LYS A 30 9.88 2.42 -10.35
CA LYS A 30 11.22 3.02 -10.31
C LYS A 30 11.20 4.46 -10.80
N GLU A 31 10.48 4.78 -11.87
CA GLU A 31 10.37 6.15 -12.36
C GLU A 31 9.71 7.05 -11.31
N LEU A 32 8.63 6.61 -10.67
CA LEU A 32 7.98 7.33 -9.57
C LEU A 32 8.88 7.50 -8.33
N LEU A 33 9.74 6.51 -8.08
CA LEU A 33 10.68 6.53 -6.97
C LEU A 33 11.91 7.40 -7.24
N PHE A 34 12.37 7.50 -8.48
CA PHE A 34 13.70 8.05 -8.80
C PHE A 34 13.66 9.28 -9.71
N ASP A 35 12.58 9.56 -10.43
CA ASP A 35 12.46 10.73 -11.34
C ASP A 35 13.70 10.88 -12.26
N ASN A 36 14.29 9.73 -12.66
CA ASN A 36 15.58 9.60 -13.39
C ASN A 36 16.85 10.08 -12.64
N ASP A 37 16.81 10.32 -11.34
CA ASP A 37 17.96 10.61 -10.49
C ASP A 37 18.34 9.39 -9.64
N ASP A 38 19.45 8.76 -10.00
CA ASP A 38 19.99 7.58 -9.30
C ASP A 38 20.66 7.94 -7.95
N ASN A 39 20.80 9.23 -7.59
CA ASN A 39 21.51 9.68 -6.38
C ASN A 39 20.62 9.88 -5.15
N VAL A 40 19.56 9.10 -5.05
CA VAL A 40 18.55 9.29 -4.03
C VAL A 40 19.04 8.68 -2.71
N ASP A 41 19.19 9.54 -1.71
CA ASP A 41 19.48 9.10 -0.35
C ASP A 41 18.24 8.47 0.29
N VAL A 42 18.19 7.13 0.27
CA VAL A 42 17.15 6.31 0.92
C VAL A 42 17.12 6.44 2.45
N ASN A 43 18.03 7.23 3.03
CA ASN A 43 18.05 7.56 4.46
C ASN A 43 17.46 8.95 4.77
N ASP A 44 17.07 9.74 3.76
CA ASP A 44 16.34 10.98 3.97
C ASP A 44 14.84 10.71 4.14
N ASP A 45 14.37 10.74 5.39
CA ASP A 45 12.97 10.54 5.77
C ASP A 45 11.99 11.46 5.02
N LYS A 46 12.41 12.66 4.62
CA LYS A 46 11.55 13.60 3.88
C LYS A 46 11.40 13.16 2.43
N ALA A 47 12.50 12.80 1.77
CA ALA A 47 12.48 12.28 0.40
C ALA A 47 11.71 10.96 0.31
N VAL A 48 11.89 10.06 1.29
CA VAL A 48 11.14 8.80 1.40
C VAL A 48 9.66 9.06 1.61
N LYS A 49 9.28 10.05 2.41
CA LYS A 49 7.87 10.38 2.67
C LYS A 49 7.17 10.99 1.45
N GLU A 50 7.80 11.95 0.77
CA GLU A 50 7.24 12.59 -0.42
C GLU A 50 7.03 11.58 -1.57
N ARG A 51 7.98 10.66 -1.74
CA ARG A 51 7.88 9.59 -2.76
C ARG A 51 6.97 8.45 -2.34
N GLY A 52 6.93 8.14 -1.04
CA GLY A 52 5.95 7.24 -0.46
C GLY A 52 4.53 7.67 -0.81
N VAL A 53 4.22 8.97 -0.77
CA VAL A 53 2.93 9.51 -1.20
C VAL A 53 2.68 9.30 -2.70
N ALA A 54 3.66 9.56 -3.57
CA ALA A 54 3.51 9.36 -5.01
C ALA A 54 3.28 7.88 -5.38
N ILE A 55 4.01 6.98 -4.72
CA ILE A 55 3.83 5.54 -4.88
C ILE A 55 2.45 5.12 -4.34
N MET A 56 2.04 5.64 -3.18
CA MET A 56 0.72 5.35 -2.63
C MET A 56 -0.40 5.84 -3.55
N ASP A 57 -0.25 7.00 -4.18
CA ASP A 57 -1.19 7.52 -5.17
C ASP A 57 -1.26 6.61 -6.41
N TYR A 58 -0.12 6.10 -6.87
CA TYR A 58 -0.05 5.10 -7.95
C TYR A 58 -0.73 3.77 -7.55
N PHE A 59 -0.44 3.25 -6.36
CA PHE A 59 -1.10 2.06 -5.82
C PHE A 59 -2.62 2.25 -5.70
N LEU A 60 -3.07 3.40 -5.18
CA LEU A 60 -4.48 3.79 -5.13
C LEU A 60 -5.10 3.82 -6.53
N LYS A 61 -4.45 4.46 -7.50
CA LYS A 61 -4.92 4.49 -8.90
C LYS A 61 -5.06 3.10 -9.50
N ILE A 62 -4.09 2.21 -9.28
CA ILE A 62 -4.19 0.83 -9.77
C ILE A 62 -5.32 0.09 -9.08
N ILE A 63 -5.40 0.16 -7.74
CA ILE A 63 -6.47 -0.45 -6.95
C ILE A 63 -7.85 0.01 -7.45
N LEU A 64 -8.00 1.31 -7.70
CA LEU A 64 -9.23 1.90 -8.24
C LEU A 64 -9.50 1.44 -9.69
N SER A 65 -8.46 1.37 -10.53
CA SER A 65 -8.59 0.93 -11.94
C SER A 65 -8.90 -0.57 -12.09
N LYS A 66 -8.45 -1.40 -11.14
CA LYS A 66 -8.63 -2.85 -11.10
C LYS A 66 -9.71 -3.27 -10.07
N GLY A 67 -10.54 -2.31 -9.65
CA GLY A 67 -11.41 -2.36 -8.48
C GLY A 67 -12.18 -3.66 -8.28
N GLU A 68 -12.79 -4.24 -9.32
CA GLU A 68 -13.57 -5.47 -9.17
C GLU A 68 -12.72 -6.69 -8.75
N THR A 69 -11.48 -6.77 -9.20
CA THR A 69 -10.59 -7.91 -8.89
C THR A 69 -9.89 -7.81 -7.53
N LEU A 70 -9.80 -6.60 -6.99
CA LEU A 70 -9.03 -6.31 -5.76
C LEU A 70 -9.91 -5.92 -4.59
N ARG A 71 -11.17 -5.53 -4.83
CA ARG A 71 -12.12 -5.13 -3.79
C ARG A 71 -12.29 -6.20 -2.72
N GLY A 72 -12.52 -7.47 -3.11
CA GLY A 72 -12.68 -8.57 -2.15
C GLY A 72 -11.46 -8.74 -1.23
N PRO A 73 -10.25 -8.98 -1.79
CA PRO A 73 -9.03 -9.10 -0.99
C PRO A 73 -8.72 -7.88 -0.10
N ILE A 74 -8.99 -6.66 -0.57
CA ILE A 74 -8.79 -5.44 0.23
C ILE A 74 -9.80 -5.38 1.37
N ASN A 75 -11.07 -5.69 1.11
CA ASN A 75 -12.10 -5.74 2.15
C ASN A 75 -11.78 -6.78 3.22
N GLU A 76 -11.27 -7.95 2.83
CA GLU A 76 -10.80 -8.97 3.77
C GLU A 76 -9.66 -8.46 4.65
N LEU A 77 -8.71 -7.73 4.08
CA LEU A 77 -7.62 -7.12 4.82
C LEU A 77 -8.13 -6.04 5.78
N PHE A 78 -9.00 -5.14 5.33
CA PHE A 78 -9.57 -4.09 6.18
C PHE A 78 -10.45 -4.66 7.28
N ALA A 79 -11.24 -5.69 7.01
CA ALA A 79 -12.02 -6.40 8.01
C ALA A 79 -11.12 -6.91 9.15
N LYS A 80 -9.99 -7.55 8.81
CA LYS A 80 -8.98 -8.01 9.78
C LYS A 80 -8.34 -6.88 10.56
N LEU A 81 -8.03 -5.75 9.91
CA LEU A 81 -7.32 -4.62 10.53
C LEU A 81 -8.23 -3.75 11.41
N CYS A 82 -9.52 -3.66 11.07
CA CYS A 82 -10.53 -2.94 11.84
C CYS A 82 -11.30 -3.84 12.82
N ASN A 83 -10.92 -5.13 12.92
CA ASN A 83 -11.56 -6.13 13.77
C ASN A 83 -13.09 -6.17 13.55
N THR A 84 -13.49 -6.23 12.29
CA THR A 84 -14.86 -6.13 11.78
C THR A 84 -15.07 -7.18 10.69
N THR A 85 -16.26 -7.24 10.08
CA THR A 85 -16.59 -8.19 9.01
C THR A 85 -16.42 -7.55 7.63
N VAL A 86 -16.27 -8.38 6.59
CA VAL A 86 -16.25 -7.93 5.18
C VAL A 86 -17.55 -7.22 4.81
N GLU A 87 -18.69 -7.73 5.29
CA GLU A 87 -20.02 -7.14 5.06
C GLU A 87 -20.13 -5.73 5.64
N GLU A 88 -19.59 -5.52 6.85
CA GLU A 88 -19.51 -4.18 7.45
C GLU A 88 -18.64 -3.23 6.62
N ILE A 89 -17.50 -3.71 6.09
CA ILE A 89 -16.63 -2.92 5.20
C ILE A 89 -17.32 -2.59 3.86
N GLU A 90 -18.09 -3.53 3.30
CA GLU A 90 -18.81 -3.34 2.04
C GLU A 90 -19.99 -2.39 2.16
N SER A 91 -20.57 -2.29 3.35
CA SER A 91 -21.67 -1.38 3.66
C SER A 91 -21.25 0.07 3.89
N LEU A 92 -19.95 0.38 3.81
CA LEU A 92 -19.44 1.71 4.07
C LEU A 92 -19.76 2.69 2.95
N ASP A 93 -20.15 3.90 3.36
CA ASP A 93 -20.23 5.04 2.45
C ASP A 93 -18.84 5.34 1.86
N TYR A 94 -18.84 5.86 0.63
CA TYR A 94 -17.63 6.13 -0.15
C TYR A 94 -16.57 6.93 0.62
N ASP A 95 -16.98 8.00 1.32
CA ASP A 95 -16.05 8.87 2.06
C ASP A 95 -15.38 8.13 3.23
N VAL A 96 -16.12 7.23 3.90
CA VAL A 96 -15.60 6.41 4.99
C VAL A 96 -14.63 5.36 4.44
N TYR A 97 -14.98 4.75 3.31
CA TYR A 97 -14.14 3.77 2.62
C TYR A 97 -12.83 4.40 2.11
N LEU A 98 -12.89 5.63 1.57
CA LEU A 98 -11.69 6.38 1.15
C LEU A 98 -10.80 6.75 2.34
N LYS A 99 -11.40 7.10 3.49
CA LYS A 99 -10.66 7.37 4.72
C LYS A 99 -9.90 6.13 5.22
N LEU A 100 -10.49 4.94 5.10
CA LEU A 100 -9.81 3.68 5.46
C LEU A 100 -8.52 3.46 4.67
N TYR A 101 -8.52 3.74 3.36
CA TYR A 101 -7.28 3.71 2.58
C TYR A 101 -6.24 4.68 3.11
N SER A 102 -6.62 5.92 3.39
CA SER A 102 -5.71 6.93 3.91
C SER A 102 -5.10 6.51 5.26
N GLU A 103 -5.92 5.99 6.17
CA GLU A 103 -5.46 5.50 7.48
C GLU A 103 -4.55 4.27 7.35
N PHE A 104 -4.88 3.34 6.45
CA PHE A 104 -4.08 2.15 6.17
C PHE A 104 -2.64 2.52 5.80
N TYR A 105 -2.46 3.53 4.96
CA TYR A 105 -1.12 3.97 4.55
C TYR A 105 -0.34 4.66 5.66
N GLN A 106 -1.01 5.29 6.62
CA GLN A 106 -0.34 5.91 7.76
C GLN A 106 0.22 4.86 8.73
N VAL A 107 -0.40 3.67 8.80
CA VAL A 107 0.06 2.58 9.68
C VAL A 107 0.96 1.58 8.97
N LEU A 108 1.09 1.66 7.64
CA LEU A 108 1.95 0.82 6.83
C LEU A 108 3.41 1.29 6.95
N ASP A 109 4.31 0.38 7.32
CA ASP A 109 5.75 0.63 7.21
C ASP A 109 6.17 0.49 5.75
N LEU A 110 6.16 1.61 5.04
CA LEU A 110 6.49 1.68 3.62
C LEU A 110 7.91 1.20 3.33
N LYS A 111 8.87 1.49 4.21
CA LYS A 111 10.27 1.08 4.04
C LYS A 111 10.40 -0.44 4.10
N ALA A 112 9.81 -1.05 5.13
CA ALA A 112 9.78 -2.50 5.25
C ALA A 112 9.01 -3.16 4.09
N PHE A 113 7.89 -2.58 3.67
CA PHE A 113 7.09 -3.08 2.56
C PHE A 113 7.86 -3.06 1.23
N PHE A 114 8.50 -1.94 0.87
CA PHE A 114 9.25 -1.84 -0.38
C PHE A 114 10.52 -2.70 -0.41
N ALA A 115 11.16 -2.93 0.75
CA ALA A 115 12.26 -3.89 0.86
C ALA A 115 11.85 -5.32 0.47
N LEU A 116 10.60 -5.71 0.76
CA LEU A 116 10.07 -7.05 0.42
C LEU A 116 9.77 -7.22 -1.06
N LEU A 117 9.43 -6.13 -1.76
CA LEU A 117 9.22 -6.16 -3.21
C LEU A 117 10.51 -6.37 -4.01
N LYS A 118 11.66 -6.52 -3.31
CA LYS A 118 12.99 -6.65 -3.93
C LYS A 118 13.25 -5.56 -4.97
N LEU A 119 12.69 -4.37 -4.74
CA LEU A 119 13.00 -3.21 -5.55
C LEU A 119 14.49 -2.92 -5.38
N PRO A 120 15.28 -2.84 -6.47
CA PRO A 120 16.75 -2.83 -6.41
C PRO A 120 17.35 -1.80 -5.44
N VAL A 121 16.64 -0.70 -5.19
CA VAL A 121 17.10 0.40 -4.33
C VAL A 121 16.96 0.12 -2.83
N PHE A 122 16.06 -0.78 -2.41
CA PHE A 122 15.98 -1.22 -1.01
C PHE A 122 16.86 -2.45 -0.73
N GLN A 123 17.63 -2.90 -1.72
CA GLN A 123 18.60 -3.99 -1.58
C GLN A 123 20.03 -3.52 -1.36
N ALA A 124 20.29 -2.21 -1.44
CA ALA A 124 21.58 -1.62 -1.12
C ALA A 124 21.65 -1.29 0.38
N SER A 125 22.08 -2.26 1.18
CA SER A 125 22.76 -2.05 2.46
C SER A 125 24.11 -2.74 2.39
#